data_AF-A0A9D8PVJ8-F1
#
_entry.id   AF-A0A9D8PVJ8-F1
#
_cell.length_a   1.000
_cell.length_b   1.000
_cell.length_c   1.000
_cell.angle_alpha   90.00
_cell.angle_beta   90.00
_cell.angle_gamma   90.00
#
_symmetry.space_group_name_H-M   'P 1'
#
loop_
_entity.id
_entity.type
_entity.pdbx_description
1 polymer ?
#
loop_
_entity_poly.entity_id
_entity_poly.type
_entity_poly.pdbx_seq_one_letter_code
_entity_poly.pdbx_strand_id
1 'polypeptide(L)'
;GLGQTAADASGSVDMSGSASSKGTGTIDRSEKLRLSIAALVSEVLPDGNLLISGSQEIRVNHEVRVLNISGIVRPLDIGADNVIAYDRIAEARVSYGGRGKLSDVQ
;
A
#
# COMPACT_ATOMS: atom_id res chain seq x y z
N GLY A 1 27.09 -2.96 -73.00
CA GLY A 1 26.15 -4.06 -73.23
C GLY A 1 26.29 -5.06 -72.12
N LEU A 2 25.15 -5.55 -71.60
CA LEU A 2 24.96 -6.73 -70.73
C LEU A 2 25.55 -6.56 -69.30
N GLY A 3 24.87 -6.81 -68.18
CA GLY A 3 23.60 -7.47 -67.90
C GLY A 3 23.74 -8.26 -66.58
N GLN A 4 23.11 -7.75 -65.51
CA GLN A 4 22.45 -8.42 -64.37
C GLN A 4 23.05 -9.67 -63.66
N THR A 5 23.29 -9.47 -62.36
CA THR A 5 22.74 -10.20 -61.18
C THR A 5 23.00 -11.71 -61.01
N ALA A 6 23.73 -12.05 -59.95
CA ALA A 6 23.42 -13.20 -59.09
C ALA A 6 23.71 -12.80 -57.64
N ALA A 7 22.68 -12.88 -56.80
CA ALA A 7 22.70 -12.48 -55.39
C ALA A 7 23.36 -13.57 -54.53
N ASP A 8 24.37 -13.20 -53.75
CA ASP A 8 24.98 -14.03 -52.73
C ASP A 8 23.98 -14.37 -51.62
N ALA A 9 23.77 -15.66 -51.42
CA ALA A 9 23.06 -16.20 -50.26
C ALA A 9 24.03 -16.30 -49.08
N SER A 10 24.16 -15.22 -48.30
CA SER A 10 24.76 -15.28 -46.97
C SER A 10 24.14 -14.23 -46.06
N GLY A 11 23.19 -14.65 -45.23
CA GLY A 11 22.69 -13.87 -44.11
C GLY A 11 22.61 -14.76 -42.89
N SER A 12 23.73 -14.87 -42.15
CA SER A 12 23.73 -15.47 -40.82
C SER A 12 22.84 -14.62 -39.90
N VAL A 13 21.94 -15.27 -39.18
CA VAL A 13 21.14 -14.63 -38.13
C VAL A 13 21.96 -14.70 -36.84
N ASP A 14 22.73 -13.65 -36.57
CA ASP A 14 23.49 -13.49 -35.33
C ASP A 14 22.69 -12.62 -34.35
N MET A 15 21.75 -13.23 -33.63
CA MET A 15 21.05 -12.59 -32.51
C MET A 15 21.89 -12.70 -31.22
N SER A 16 22.93 -11.87 -31.09
CA SER A 16 23.67 -11.71 -29.84
C SER A 16 23.31 -10.39 -29.15
N GLY A 17 22.14 -10.36 -28.52
CA GLY A 17 21.72 -9.26 -27.64
C GLY A 17 21.84 -9.68 -26.18
N SER A 18 22.90 -9.27 -25.49
CA SER A 18 23.01 -9.44 -24.03
C SER A 18 22.06 -8.46 -23.34
N ALA A 19 20.85 -8.89 -22.99
CA ALA A 19 19.92 -8.10 -22.20
C ALA A 19 20.34 -8.11 -20.72
N SER A 20 21.11 -7.09 -20.29
CA SER A 20 21.31 -6.81 -18.87
C SER A 20 20.38 -5.67 -18.43
N SER A 21 19.24 -6.02 -17.86
CA SER A 21 18.40 -5.07 -17.13
C SER A 21 18.75 -5.13 -15.65
N LYS A 22 19.43 -4.09 -15.15
CA LYS A 22 19.61 -3.84 -13.72
C LYS A 22 18.70 -2.70 -13.31
N GLY A 23 17.42 -3.00 -13.13
CA GLY A 23 16.47 -2.07 -12.53
C GLY A 23 16.72 -1.95 -11.03
N THR A 24 17.48 -0.94 -10.61
CA THR A 24 17.61 -0.55 -9.20
C THR A 24 16.71 0.65 -8.93
N GLY A 25 15.41 0.46 -9.13
CA GLY A 25 14.41 1.48 -8.82
C GLY A 25 14.06 1.46 -7.34
N THR A 26 14.85 2.13 -6.49
CA THR A 26 14.45 2.39 -5.11
C THR A 26 13.52 3.60 -5.11
N ILE A 27 12.22 3.39 -4.87
CA ILE A 27 11.23 4.46 -4.71
C ILE A 27 11.06 4.75 -3.23
N ASP A 28 11.73 5.79 -2.73
CA ASP A 28 11.53 6.30 -1.37
C ASP A 28 10.44 7.37 -1.38
N ARG A 29 9.18 6.95 -1.14
CA ARG A 29 8.05 7.89 -1.01
C ARG A 29 7.74 8.15 0.46
N SER A 30 8.11 9.32 0.96
CA SER A 30 7.73 9.79 2.30
C SER A 30 6.46 10.65 2.23
N GLU A 31 5.35 10.11 2.71
CA GLU A 31 4.07 10.83 2.83
C GLU A 31 3.76 11.04 4.33
N LYS A 32 3.49 12.27 4.75
CA LYS A 32 3.06 12.58 6.12
C LYS A 32 1.53 12.61 6.17
N LEU A 33 0.94 11.54 6.66
CA LEU A 33 -0.51 11.39 6.78
C LEU A 33 -0.95 11.71 8.22
N ARG A 34 -1.81 12.71 8.40
CA ARG A 34 -2.47 13.01 9.68
C ARG A 34 -3.94 12.69 9.54
N LEU A 35 -4.42 11.71 10.30
CA LEU A 35 -5.80 11.26 10.27
C LEU A 35 -6.32 11.08 11.69
N SER A 36 -7.61 11.28 11.85
CA SER A 36 -8.38 10.90 13.03
C SER A 36 -9.46 9.91 12.59
N ILE A 37 -9.59 8.82 13.32
CA ILE A 37 -10.54 7.73 13.05
C ILE A 37 -11.31 7.42 14.32
N ALA A 38 -12.62 7.22 14.20
CA ALA A 38 -13.42 6.72 15.30
C ALA A 38 -13.18 5.21 15.48
N ALA A 39 -13.04 4.78 16.73
CA ALA A 39 -12.94 3.38 17.10
C ALA A 39 -13.94 3.07 18.22
N LEU A 40 -14.32 1.80 18.31
CA LEU A 40 -15.15 1.25 19.37
C LEU A 40 -14.30 0.31 20.23
N VAL A 41 -14.65 0.20 21.50
CA VAL A 41 -14.12 -0.86 22.37
C VAL A 41 -14.82 -2.15 21.97
N SER A 42 -14.06 -3.10 21.40
CA SER A 42 -14.57 -4.41 21.03
C SER A 42 -14.52 -5.41 22.18
N GLU A 43 -13.58 -5.23 23.11
CA GLU A 43 -13.40 -6.11 24.26
C GLU A 43 -12.69 -5.38 25.41
N VAL A 44 -13.02 -5.75 26.65
CA VAL A 44 -12.24 -5.41 27.85
C VAL A 44 -11.43 -6.64 28.23
N LEU A 45 -10.11 -6.52 28.16
CA LEU A 45 -9.17 -7.59 28.44
C LEU A 45 -9.11 -7.90 29.95
N PRO A 46 -8.64 -9.09 30.37
CA PRO A 46 -8.60 -9.48 31.79
C PRO A 46 -7.80 -8.56 32.70
N ASP A 47 -6.82 -7.84 32.15
CA ASP A 47 -5.99 -6.86 32.85
C ASP A 47 -6.62 -5.46 32.93
N GLY A 48 -7.82 -5.28 32.36
CA GLY A 48 -8.55 -4.01 32.30
C GLY A 48 -8.19 -3.13 31.11
N ASN A 49 -7.28 -3.58 30.23
CA ASN A 49 -7.01 -2.88 28.98
C ASN A 49 -8.14 -3.08 27.97
N LEU A 50 -8.23 -2.20 27.00
CA LEU A 50 -9.32 -2.15 26.04
C LEU A 50 -8.80 -2.58 24.67
N LEU A 51 -9.37 -3.63 24.10
CA LEU A 51 -9.20 -3.91 22.69
C LEU A 51 -10.12 -2.97 21.91
N ILE A 52 -9.54 -2.16 21.01
CA ILE A 52 -10.29 -1.26 20.15
C ILE A 52 -10.26 -1.72 18.70
N SER A 53 -11.33 -1.40 17.99
CA SER A 53 -11.43 -1.61 16.54
C SER A 53 -12.29 -0.52 15.91
N GLY A 54 -11.89 -0.04 14.74
CA GLY A 54 -12.61 0.98 13.99
C GLY A 54 -12.43 0.79 12.49
N SER A 55 -13.49 1.07 11.73
CA SER A 55 -13.44 1.10 10.27
C SER A 55 -14.21 2.32 9.77
N GLN A 56 -13.60 3.06 8.84
CA GLN A 56 -14.20 4.24 8.25
C GLN A 56 -14.02 4.21 6.74
N GLU A 57 -15.14 4.29 6.01
CA GLU A 57 -15.14 4.45 4.56
C GLU A 57 -15.24 5.93 4.21
N ILE A 58 -14.29 6.42 3.40
CA ILE A 58 -14.25 7.80 2.92
C ILE A 58 -14.21 7.78 1.40
N ARG A 59 -15.12 8.52 0.75
CA ARG A 59 -15.08 8.71 -0.70
C ARG A 59 -14.40 10.03 -1.03
N VAL A 60 -13.31 9.96 -1.79
CA VAL A 60 -12.57 11.14 -2.28
C VAL A 60 -12.39 11.00 -3.79
N ASN A 61 -12.78 12.00 -4.58
CA ASN A 61 -12.64 12.00 -6.04
C ASN A 61 -13.20 10.72 -6.72
N HIS A 62 -14.36 10.24 -6.28
CA HIS A 62 -15.00 8.99 -6.75
C HIS A 62 -14.27 7.69 -6.39
N GLU A 63 -13.17 7.75 -5.63
CA GLU A 63 -12.48 6.59 -5.10
C GLU A 63 -12.92 6.34 -3.66
N VAL A 64 -13.25 5.08 -3.36
CA VAL A 64 -13.58 4.64 -2.00
C VAL A 64 -12.29 4.23 -1.30
N ARG A 65 -11.95 4.94 -0.23
CA ARG A 65 -10.89 4.63 0.71
C ARG A 65 -11.47 3.99 1.95
N VAL A 66 -10.84 2.95 2.44
CA VAL A 66 -11.15 2.30 3.70
C VAL A 66 -9.98 2.52 4.65
N LEU A 67 -10.29 3.06 5.81
CA LEU A 67 -9.39 3.14 6.95
C LEU A 67 -9.81 2.08 7.95
N ASN A 68 -8.85 1.30 8.44
CA ASN A 68 -9.08 0.41 9.57
C ASN A 68 -8.04 0.67 10.66
N ILE A 69 -8.47 0.56 11.90
CA ILE A 69 -7.62 0.62 13.07
C ILE A 69 -7.98 -0.51 14.02
N SER A 70 -6.97 -1.13 14.61
CA SER A 70 -7.12 -1.96 15.80
C SER A 70 -5.92 -1.83 16.72
N GLY A 71 -6.09 -2.16 17.99
CA GLY A 71 -5.00 -2.14 18.96
C GLY A 71 -5.51 -2.23 20.39
N ILE A 72 -4.58 -2.21 21.34
CA ILE A 72 -4.86 -2.29 22.77
C ILE A 72 -4.59 -0.94 23.42
N VAL A 73 -5.54 -0.47 24.20
CA VAL A 73 -5.51 0.84 24.85
C VAL A 73 -5.60 0.66 26.36
N ARG A 74 -4.71 1.33 27.10
CA ARG A 74 -4.86 1.45 28.55
C ARG A 74 -5.87 2.58 28.83
N PRO A 75 -6.87 2.39 29.70
CA PRO A 75 -7.86 3.44 30.01
C PRO A 75 -7.23 4.78 30.43
N LEU A 76 -6.08 4.75 31.13
CA LEU A 76 -5.36 5.94 31.59
C LEU A 76 -4.78 6.80 30.46
N ASP A 77 -4.58 6.23 29.27
CA ASP A 77 -4.02 6.94 28.11
C ASP A 77 -5.10 7.69 27.32
N ILE A 78 -6.39 7.47 27.63
CA ILE A 78 -7.53 8.15 27.01
C ILE A 78 -7.70 9.53 27.65
N GLY A 79 -7.63 10.58 26.82
CA GLY A 79 -7.86 11.95 27.24
C GLY A 79 -9.29 12.20 27.72
N ALA A 80 -9.48 13.31 28.44
CA ALA A 80 -10.81 13.72 28.94
C ALA A 80 -11.81 14.02 27.80
N ASP A 81 -11.32 14.23 26.59
CA ASP A 81 -12.06 14.42 25.35
C ASP A 81 -12.36 13.09 24.61
N ASN A 82 -12.06 11.94 25.21
CA ASN A 82 -12.18 10.61 24.62
C ASN A 82 -11.30 10.41 23.38
N VAL A 83 -10.10 11.02 23.39
CA VAL A 83 -9.10 10.91 22.33
C VAL A 83 -7.84 10.24 22.86
N ILE A 84 -7.20 9.41 22.03
CA ILE A 84 -5.90 8.82 22.32
C ILE A 84 -4.95 9.02 21.15
N ALA A 85 -3.69 9.34 21.47
CA ALA A 85 -2.64 9.47 20.48
C ALA A 85 -2.15 8.10 20.01
N TYR A 86 -1.82 7.98 18.72
CA TYR A 86 -1.42 6.71 18.09
C TYR A 86 -0.23 6.03 18.78
N ASP A 87 0.75 6.82 19.24
CA ASP A 87 1.94 6.34 19.94
C ASP A 87 1.65 5.72 21.32
N ARG A 88 0.42 5.86 21.82
CA ARG A 88 -0.05 5.26 23.08
C ARG A 88 -0.92 4.01 22.88
N ILE A 89 -1.11 3.56 21.64
CA ILE A 89 -1.87 2.35 21.32
C ILE A 89 -0.89 1.18 21.18
N ALA A 90 -1.00 0.18 22.06
CA ALA A 90 -0.19 -1.02 21.98
C ALA A 90 -0.67 -1.92 20.83
N GLU A 91 0.28 -2.58 20.15
CA GLU A 91 0.02 -3.43 18.97
C GLU A 91 -0.87 -2.77 17.90
N ALA A 92 -0.76 -1.45 17.75
CA ALA A 92 -1.58 -0.68 16.83
C ALA A 92 -1.38 -1.16 15.38
N ARG A 93 -2.49 -1.50 14.73
CA ARG A 93 -2.54 -1.86 13.31
C ARG A 93 -3.43 -0.85 12.62
N VAL A 94 -2.85 -0.10 11.68
CA VAL A 94 -3.57 0.88 10.87
C VAL A 94 -3.38 0.51 9.40
N SER A 95 -4.50 0.40 8.68
CA SER A 95 -4.48 0.28 7.23
C SER A 95 -5.24 1.42 6.60
N TYR A 96 -4.67 1.99 5.54
CA TYR A 96 -5.28 2.99 4.69
C TYR A 96 -5.10 2.54 3.25
N GLY A 97 -6.21 2.32 2.54
CA GLY A 97 -6.16 1.87 1.17
C GLY A 97 -7.47 2.09 0.45
N GLY A 98 -7.44 2.10 -0.87
CA GLY A 98 -8.66 2.00 -1.67
C GLY A 98 -9.11 0.54 -1.76
N ARG A 99 -10.40 0.31 -2.02
CA ARG A 99 -10.75 -0.87 -2.82
C ARG A 99 -10.17 -0.60 -4.19
N GLY A 100 -8.92 -1.01 -4.42
CA GLY A 100 -8.35 -0.93 -5.75
C GLY A 100 -9.37 -1.51 -6.71
N LYS A 101 -9.66 -0.82 -7.81
CA LYS A 101 -9.98 -1.60 -9.00
C LYS A 101 -8.85 -2.63 -9.04
N LEU A 102 -9.18 -3.91 -8.93
CA LEU A 102 -8.29 -4.96 -9.38
C LEU A 102 -7.89 -4.44 -10.77
N SER A 103 -6.70 -3.86 -10.89
CA SER A 103 -6.15 -3.58 -12.19
C SER A 103 -6.05 -4.97 -12.76
N ASP A 104 -7.05 -5.31 -13.58
CA ASP A 104 -7.05 -6.45 -14.44
C ASP A 104 -5.70 -6.39 -15.12
N VAL A 105 -4.80 -7.28 -14.71
CA VAL A 105 -3.52 -7.43 -15.37
C VAL A 105 -3.91 -8.08 -16.69
N GLN A 106 -4.20 -7.23 -17.69
CA GLN A 106 -4.36 -7.65 -19.08
C GLN A 106 -3.06 -8.23 -19.61
#